data_AF-A0A5Y1YF57-F1
#
_entry.id   AF-A0A5Y1YF57-F1
#
_cell.length_a   1.000
_cell.length_b   1.000
_cell.length_c   1.000
_cell.angle_alpha   90.00
_cell.angle_beta   90.00
_cell.angle_gamma   90.00
#
_symmetry.space_group_name_H-M   'P 1'
#
loop_
_entity.id
_entity.type
_entity.pdbx_description
1 polymer ?
#
loop_
_entity_poly.entity_id
_entity_poly.type
_entity_poly.pdbx_seq_one_letter_code
_entity_poly.pdbx_strand_id
1 'polypeptide(L)'
;ELRAMCDLSTLHLESGTFVEDDLRQYASDILWSMKTTTGDDGYIHLLIEHQSGYDKNIAFRQMRYAVAAMQRHLDAGHDKLPLVIPLQFYHGERSPYPHSTNWLHCFSNPEMACKIYTNPFPLVDVTVLDDDEIVNHRRMAALTLLMKHVRQRDMMELLDRLSLVMVKVSDEQVRVLIHYMVNAGDSVSPEFMRALAERLPQHEDKLMTIAERLEQKGIEKGIVIGENRGMEKWLSEGERKATLKIARTMLQNGLDHNTIMKMTGLTAEELAQIRH
;
A
#
# COMPACT_ATOMS: atom_id res chain seq x y z
N GLU A 1 -5.17 40.65 -2.88
CA GLU A 1 -5.93 39.43 -2.49
C GLU A 1 -5.07 38.47 -1.69
N LEU A 2 -4.00 37.86 -2.26
CA LEU A 2 -3.13 36.90 -1.53
C LEU A 2 -2.63 37.39 -0.16
N ARG A 3 -2.10 38.63 -0.09
CA ARG A 3 -1.65 39.23 1.18
C ARG A 3 -2.73 39.29 2.26
N ALA A 4 -4.00 39.47 1.89
CA ALA A 4 -5.10 39.56 2.84
C ALA A 4 -5.45 38.22 3.51
N MET A 5 -4.93 37.12 2.97
CA MET A 5 -5.08 35.78 3.55
C MET A 5 -3.93 35.40 4.50
N CYS A 6 -2.88 36.24 4.60
CA CYS A 6 -1.67 35.93 5.35
C CYS A 6 -1.60 36.74 6.65
N ASP A 7 -1.42 36.10 7.80
CA ASP A 7 -0.99 36.77 9.02
C ASP A 7 0.55 36.90 9.04
N LEU A 8 1.04 37.99 8.46
CA LEU A 8 2.47 38.27 8.36
C LEU A 8 3.16 38.49 9.71
N SER A 9 2.41 38.67 10.81
CA SER A 9 3.02 38.79 12.14
C SER A 9 3.58 37.45 12.66
N THR A 10 3.11 36.34 12.09
CA THR A 10 3.54 34.97 12.40
C THR A 10 4.63 34.45 11.46
N LEU A 11 5.12 35.29 10.55
CA LEU A 11 6.07 34.90 9.53
C LEU A 11 7.37 34.38 10.17
N HIS A 12 7.72 33.13 9.89
CA HIS A 12 8.91 32.48 10.40
C HIS A 12 9.75 31.93 9.25
N LEU A 13 11.04 32.24 9.23
CA LEU A 13 11.96 31.69 8.24
C LEU A 13 12.25 30.25 8.63
N GLU A 14 11.88 29.31 7.76
CA GLU A 14 12.10 27.91 8.02
C GLU A 14 13.56 27.53 7.77
N SER A 15 14.17 26.83 8.73
CA SER A 15 15.56 26.40 8.63
C SER A 15 15.68 25.10 7.83
N GLY A 16 16.49 25.13 6.78
CA GLY A 16 16.76 23.98 5.90
C GLY A 16 16.16 24.17 4.51
N THR A 17 16.71 23.49 3.52
CA THR A 17 16.11 23.42 2.19
C THR A 17 14.86 22.53 2.30
N PHE A 18 13.68 23.13 2.14
CA PHE A 18 12.40 22.40 2.02
C PHE A 18 12.25 21.73 0.67
N VAL A 19 13.23 21.94 -0.20
CA VAL A 19 13.26 21.54 -1.59
C VAL A 19 14.24 20.35 -1.71
N GLU A 20 13.82 19.29 -2.42
CA GLU A 20 14.57 18.06 -2.65
C GLU A 20 16.01 18.32 -3.16
N ASP A 21 16.96 17.41 -2.89
CA ASP A 21 18.37 17.60 -3.27
C ASP A 21 18.56 17.88 -4.78
N ASP A 22 17.72 17.28 -5.64
CA ASP A 22 17.73 17.42 -7.10
C ASP A 22 17.29 18.81 -7.61
N LEU A 23 16.78 19.65 -6.72
CA LEU A 23 16.20 20.94 -7.03
C LEU A 23 17.10 22.12 -6.58
N ARG A 24 18.23 21.83 -5.91
CA ARG A 24 19.13 22.82 -5.31
C ARG A 24 20.09 23.52 -6.28
N GLN A 25 20.27 23.04 -7.50
CA GLN A 25 21.49 23.37 -8.26
C GLN A 25 21.60 24.82 -8.77
N TYR A 26 20.53 25.63 -8.82
CA TYR A 26 20.60 26.96 -9.46
C TYR A 26 19.77 28.08 -8.81
N ALA A 27 19.19 27.85 -7.63
CA ALA A 27 18.27 28.80 -7.01
C ALA A 27 18.51 28.93 -5.50
N SER A 28 18.34 30.14 -4.95
CA SER A 28 18.12 30.30 -3.52
C SER A 28 16.62 30.16 -3.27
N ASP A 29 16.23 29.03 -2.69
CA ASP A 29 14.89 28.72 -2.22
C ASP A 29 14.71 29.27 -0.80
N ILE A 30 13.81 30.23 -0.62
CA ILE A 30 13.45 30.71 0.71
C ILE A 30 12.03 30.29 1.01
N LEU A 31 11.85 29.52 2.08
CA LEU A 31 10.53 29.17 2.59
C LEU A 31 10.27 29.89 3.90
N TRP A 32 9.16 30.61 3.95
CA TRP A 32 8.60 31.10 5.20
C TRP A 32 7.34 30.35 5.55
N SER A 33 7.20 29.94 6.81
CA SER A 33 5.91 29.54 7.36
C SER A 33 5.17 30.76 7.92
N MET A 34 3.85 30.67 7.93
CA MET A 34 2.96 31.66 8.51
C MET A 34 1.61 31.02 8.82
N LYS A 35 0.80 31.68 9.64
CA LYS A 35 -0.61 31.38 9.79
C LYS A 35 -1.42 32.17 8.77
N THR A 36 -2.44 31.53 8.19
CA THR A 36 -3.45 32.26 7.44
C THR A 36 -4.30 33.11 8.39
N THR A 37 -5.06 34.06 7.85
CA THR A 37 -6.01 34.85 8.66
C THR A 37 -7.15 34.02 9.27
N THR A 38 -7.33 32.77 8.83
CA THR A 38 -8.24 31.79 9.43
C THR A 38 -7.59 30.94 10.53
N GLY A 39 -6.28 31.08 10.75
CA GLY A 39 -5.50 30.33 11.74
C GLY A 39 -4.91 29.01 11.22
N ASP A 40 -5.10 28.69 9.94
CA ASP A 40 -4.53 27.51 9.30
C ASP A 40 -3.05 27.70 8.98
N ASP A 41 -2.33 26.60 8.72
CA ASP A 41 -0.93 26.66 8.30
C ASP A 41 -0.80 27.12 6.84
N GLY A 42 0.18 27.99 6.60
CA GLY A 42 0.51 28.51 5.28
C GLY A 42 2.01 28.69 5.09
N TYR A 43 2.42 28.74 3.84
CA TYR A 43 3.81 28.98 3.47
C TYR A 43 3.91 29.99 2.33
N ILE A 44 4.99 30.75 2.33
CA ILE A 44 5.43 31.56 1.20
C ILE A 44 6.72 30.94 0.69
N HIS A 45 6.67 30.39 -0.52
CA HIS A 45 7.85 29.87 -1.20
C HIS A 45 8.37 30.93 -2.16
N LEU A 46 9.54 31.48 -1.89
CA LEU A 46 10.20 32.46 -2.75
C LEU A 46 11.35 31.80 -3.49
N LEU A 47 11.22 31.81 -4.81
CA LEU A 47 12.28 31.42 -5.71
C LEU A 47 13.09 32.66 -6.12
N ILE A 48 14.35 32.71 -5.70
CA ILE A 48 15.31 33.71 -6.16
C ILE A 48 16.28 33.02 -7.11
N GLU A 49 16.14 33.32 -8.40
CA GLU A 49 17.02 32.79 -9.44
C GLU A 49 17.73 33.91 -10.17
N HIS A 50 19.06 33.83 -10.22
CA HIS A 50 19.86 34.65 -11.13
C HIS A 50 19.76 34.05 -12.54
N GLN A 51 18.67 34.36 -13.25
CA GLN A 51 18.41 33.79 -14.56
C GLN A 51 19.33 34.39 -15.63
N SER A 52 20.39 33.66 -15.98
CA SER A 52 21.24 33.92 -17.15
C SER A 52 20.70 33.31 -18.45
N GLY A 53 19.55 32.61 -18.40
CA GLY A 53 18.95 31.92 -19.55
C GLY A 53 17.43 31.88 -19.54
N TYR A 54 16.84 31.68 -20.72
CA TYR A 54 15.41 31.66 -21.00
C TYR A 54 14.76 30.33 -20.60
N ASP A 55 14.35 30.14 -19.34
CA ASP A 55 13.53 28.98 -18.96
C ASP A 55 12.02 29.26 -19.09
N LYS A 56 11.38 28.58 -20.05
CA LYS A 56 9.93 28.68 -20.30
C LYS A 56 9.08 27.95 -19.25
N ASN A 57 9.70 27.11 -18.42
CA ASN A 57 9.02 26.20 -17.48
C ASN A 57 9.04 26.68 -16.02
N ILE A 58 9.38 27.94 -15.76
CA ILE A 58 9.46 28.50 -14.40
C ILE A 58 8.15 28.37 -13.64
N ALA A 59 7.00 28.59 -14.29
CA ALA A 59 5.71 28.41 -13.64
C ALA A 59 5.48 26.95 -13.18
N PHE A 60 5.90 25.96 -13.98
CA PHE A 60 5.84 24.55 -13.58
C PHE A 60 6.82 24.22 -12.45
N ARG A 61 8.01 24.82 -12.47
CA ARG A 61 9.00 24.69 -11.39
C ARG A 61 8.45 25.20 -10.05
N GLN A 62 7.81 26.37 -10.06
CA GLN A 62 7.12 26.93 -8.89
C GLN A 62 6.03 25.99 -8.35
N MET A 63 5.25 25.37 -9.24
CA MET A 63 4.25 24.38 -8.84
C MET A 63 4.89 23.15 -8.18
N ARG A 64 6.00 22.65 -8.71
CA ARG A 64 6.76 21.54 -8.09
C ARG A 64 7.24 21.89 -6.68
N TYR A 65 7.75 23.10 -6.48
CA TYR A 65 8.19 23.57 -5.16
C TYR A 65 7.04 23.69 -4.17
N ALA A 66 5.89 24.21 -4.61
CA ALA A 66 4.71 24.27 -3.78
C ALA A 66 4.25 22.88 -3.32
N VAL A 67 4.23 21.90 -4.23
CA VAL A 67 3.86 20.50 -3.94
C VAL A 67 4.87 19.83 -3.00
N ALA A 68 6.17 20.10 -3.18
CA ALA A 68 7.20 19.57 -2.29
C ALA A 68 7.04 20.11 -0.85
N ALA A 69 6.79 21.41 -0.69
CA ALA A 69 6.51 22.00 0.62
C ALA A 69 5.24 21.42 1.26
N MET A 70 4.18 21.21 0.46
CA MET A 70 2.95 20.53 0.87
C MET A 70 3.21 19.10 1.38
N GLN A 71 3.98 18.29 0.64
CA GLN A 71 4.31 16.92 1.04
C GLN A 71 5.08 16.89 2.35
N ARG A 72 6.10 17.74 2.49
CA ARG A 72 6.92 17.81 3.70
C ARG A 72 6.12 18.23 4.93
N HIS A 73 5.10 19.06 4.77
CA HIS A 73 4.18 19.41 5.85
C HIS A 73 3.39 18.18 6.33
N LEU A 74 2.93 17.32 5.43
CA LEU A 74 2.29 16.04 5.80
C LEU A 74 3.29 15.09 6.48
N ASP A 75 4.52 14.99 5.96
CA ASP A 75 5.57 14.14 6.54
C ASP A 75 5.97 14.58 7.96
N ALA A 76 5.78 15.85 8.30
CA ALA A 76 5.96 16.38 9.65
C ALA A 76 4.81 16.00 10.62
N GLY A 77 3.81 15.25 10.16
CA GLY A 77 2.71 14.73 10.97
C GLY A 77 1.44 15.58 10.98
N HIS A 78 1.31 16.53 10.05
CA HIS A 78 0.08 17.32 9.90
C HIS A 78 -0.96 16.57 9.07
N ASP A 79 -2.24 16.68 9.45
CA ASP A 79 -3.34 15.94 8.79
C ASP A 79 -3.93 16.65 7.55
N LYS A 80 -3.53 17.90 7.28
CA LYS A 80 -4.06 18.72 6.19
C LYS A 80 -2.93 19.40 5.43
N LEU A 81 -3.19 19.72 4.16
CA LEU A 81 -2.27 20.50 3.35
C LEU A 81 -2.25 21.97 3.79
N PRO A 82 -1.07 22.62 3.76
CA PRO A 82 -0.96 24.05 4.01
C PRO A 82 -1.21 24.84 2.72
N LEU A 83 -1.61 26.12 2.85
CA LEU A 83 -1.66 27.02 1.70
C LEU A 83 -0.25 27.49 1.33
N VAL A 84 0.29 27.02 0.20
CA VAL A 84 1.61 27.46 -0.28
C VAL A 84 1.48 28.51 -1.37
N ILE A 85 2.06 29.69 -1.14
CA ILE A 85 2.08 30.81 -2.09
C ILE A 85 3.45 30.85 -2.78
N PRO A 86 3.55 30.42 -4.05
CA PRO A 86 4.78 30.55 -4.81
C PRO A 86 4.98 31.99 -5.28
N LEU A 87 6.17 32.52 -5.05
CA LEU A 87 6.61 33.83 -5.50
C LEU A 87 7.89 33.69 -6.33
N GLN A 88 7.89 34.34 -7.48
CA GLN A 88 9.09 34.47 -8.31
C GLN A 88 9.70 35.84 -8.08
N PHE A 89 10.95 35.88 -7.60
CA PHE A 89 11.76 37.08 -7.68
C PHE A 89 12.53 37.05 -9.00
N TYR A 90 12.11 37.86 -9.97
CA TYR A 90 12.72 37.89 -11.31
C TYR A 90 13.70 39.06 -11.43
N HIS A 91 14.95 38.77 -11.76
CA HIS A 91 15.99 39.74 -12.08
C HIS A 91 16.80 39.28 -13.31
N GLY A 92 16.15 39.25 -14.47
CA GLY A 92 16.78 38.92 -15.75
C GLY A 92 16.95 40.12 -16.67
N GLU A 93 17.71 39.95 -17.74
CA GLU A 93 18.01 41.01 -18.72
C GLU A 93 16.78 41.51 -19.51
N ARG A 94 15.76 40.65 -19.68
CA ARG A 94 14.56 40.95 -20.47
C ARG A 94 13.44 41.49 -19.57
N SER A 95 13.00 42.72 -19.82
CA SER A 95 11.92 43.36 -19.08
C SER A 95 10.80 43.84 -20.02
N PRO A 96 9.51 43.63 -19.66
CA PRO A 96 9.03 42.86 -18.51
C PRO A 96 9.25 41.34 -18.69
N TYR A 97 9.02 40.56 -17.62
CA TYR A 97 9.14 39.10 -17.65
C TYR A 97 8.32 38.52 -18.82
N PRO A 98 8.93 37.72 -19.73
CA PRO A 98 8.34 37.40 -21.03
C PRO A 98 7.48 36.13 -21.06
N HIS A 99 7.33 35.42 -19.95
CA HIS A 99 6.67 34.10 -19.90
C HIS A 99 5.43 34.11 -19.00
N SER A 100 4.58 33.10 -19.18
CA SER A 100 3.42 32.90 -18.31
C SER A 100 3.85 32.56 -16.89
N THR A 101 3.13 33.09 -15.90
CA THR A 101 3.21 32.68 -14.49
C THR A 101 2.15 31.63 -14.12
N ASN A 102 1.23 31.32 -15.03
CA ASN A 102 0.29 30.20 -14.89
C ASN A 102 0.93 28.92 -15.45
N TRP A 103 1.16 27.94 -14.59
CA TRP A 103 1.79 26.67 -14.94
C TRP A 103 0.97 25.84 -15.93
N LEU A 104 -0.35 26.04 -16.00
CA LEU A 104 -1.21 25.38 -16.98
C LEU A 104 -0.90 25.80 -18.42
N HIS A 105 -0.27 26.96 -18.63
CA HIS A 105 0.18 27.40 -19.95
C HIS A 105 1.44 26.64 -20.43
N CYS A 106 2.04 25.79 -19.60
CA CYS A 106 3.13 24.90 -20.01
C CYS A 106 2.64 23.70 -20.83
N PHE A 107 1.34 23.41 -20.86
CA PHE A 107 0.77 22.34 -21.69
C PHE A 107 0.48 22.82 -23.12
N SER A 108 0.57 21.90 -24.08
CA SER A 108 0.17 22.17 -25.47
C SER A 108 -1.31 22.56 -25.62
N ASN A 109 -2.17 22.15 -24.66
CA ASN A 109 -3.57 22.55 -24.59
C ASN A 109 -3.92 23.02 -23.15
N PRO A 110 -3.76 24.32 -22.86
CA PRO A 110 -4.01 24.86 -21.52
C PRO A 110 -5.46 24.75 -21.04
N GLU A 111 -6.44 24.81 -21.93
CA GLU A 111 -7.86 24.67 -21.57
C GLU A 111 -8.17 23.26 -21.07
N MET A 112 -7.62 22.23 -21.74
CA MET A 112 -7.74 20.85 -21.31
C MET A 112 -7.00 20.62 -19.98
N ALA A 113 -5.80 21.17 -19.82
CA ALA A 113 -5.06 21.10 -18.57
C ALA A 113 -5.85 21.72 -17.41
N CYS A 114 -6.47 22.88 -17.62
CA CYS A 114 -7.34 23.51 -16.63
C CYS A 114 -8.48 22.59 -16.20
N LYS A 115 -9.17 21.93 -17.15
CA LYS A 115 -10.24 20.97 -16.84
C LYS A 115 -9.76 19.81 -15.98
N ILE A 116 -8.55 19.31 -16.20
CA ILE A 116 -8.00 18.15 -15.47
C ILE A 116 -7.49 18.55 -14.08
N TYR A 117 -6.75 19.66 -13.97
CA TYR A 117 -5.98 19.98 -12.77
C TYR A 117 -6.66 20.96 -11.81
N THR A 118 -7.82 21.52 -12.17
CA THR A 118 -8.59 22.43 -11.30
C THR A 118 -9.96 21.87 -10.89
N ASN A 119 -10.29 20.65 -11.32
CA ASN A 119 -11.51 19.94 -10.94
C ASN A 119 -11.16 18.65 -10.18
N PRO A 120 -12.14 18.02 -9.50
CA PRO A 120 -11.95 16.69 -8.93
C PRO A 120 -11.40 15.72 -9.97
N PHE A 121 -10.39 14.92 -9.58
CA PHE A 121 -9.84 13.91 -10.46
C PHE A 121 -10.88 12.83 -10.79
N PRO A 122 -10.90 12.30 -12.02
CA PRO A 122 -11.81 11.22 -12.38
C PRO A 122 -11.50 9.96 -11.55
N LEU A 123 -12.53 9.39 -10.94
CA LEU A 123 -12.48 8.12 -10.22
C LEU A 123 -13.27 7.08 -11.03
N VAL A 124 -12.62 5.96 -11.36
CA VAL A 124 -13.31 4.78 -11.91
C VAL A 124 -13.48 3.79 -10.79
N ASP A 125 -14.69 3.73 -10.23
CA ASP A 125 -15.04 2.76 -9.20
C ASP A 125 -15.43 1.42 -9.84
N VAL A 126 -14.47 0.50 -9.89
CA VAL A 126 -14.65 -0.84 -10.46
C VAL A 126 -15.70 -1.67 -9.70
N THR A 127 -16.00 -1.34 -8.44
CA THR A 127 -16.91 -2.14 -7.62
C THR A 127 -18.37 -2.05 -8.08
N VAL A 128 -18.75 -0.94 -8.73
CA VAL A 128 -20.11 -0.69 -9.20
C VAL A 128 -20.31 -0.94 -10.70
N LEU A 129 -19.24 -1.23 -11.43
CA LEU A 129 -19.31 -1.54 -12.86
C LEU A 129 -20.03 -2.86 -13.10
N ASP A 130 -20.82 -2.96 -14.17
CA ASP A 130 -21.46 -4.22 -14.56
C ASP A 130 -20.43 -5.17 -15.20
N ASP A 131 -20.50 -6.47 -14.91
CA ASP A 131 -19.54 -7.44 -15.45
C ASP A 131 -19.65 -7.56 -16.98
N ASP A 132 -20.85 -7.41 -17.54
CA ASP A 132 -21.08 -7.42 -18.99
C ASP A 132 -20.46 -6.18 -19.64
N GLU A 133 -20.42 -5.05 -18.94
CA GLU A 133 -19.68 -3.87 -19.37
C GLU A 133 -18.17 -4.14 -19.34
N ILE A 134 -17.66 -4.71 -18.24
CA ILE A 134 -16.23 -4.98 -18.06
C ILE A 134 -15.69 -5.92 -19.13
N VAL A 135 -16.43 -6.95 -19.54
CA VAL A 135 -16.01 -7.89 -20.60
C VAL A 135 -15.67 -7.16 -21.91
N ASN A 136 -16.27 -5.99 -22.15
CA ASN A 136 -16.01 -5.18 -23.33
C ASN A 136 -14.77 -4.26 -23.23
N HIS A 137 -14.09 -4.23 -22.08
CA HIS A 137 -12.88 -3.39 -21.83
C HIS A 137 -11.60 -3.88 -22.55
N ARG A 138 -11.74 -4.72 -23.58
CA ARG A 138 -10.64 -5.25 -24.40
C ARG A 138 -9.53 -5.86 -23.51
N ARG A 139 -8.32 -5.31 -23.58
CA ARG A 139 -7.13 -5.81 -22.85
C ARG A 139 -7.22 -5.60 -21.34
N MET A 140 -8.08 -4.71 -20.87
CA MET A 140 -8.24 -4.42 -19.44
C MET A 140 -9.33 -5.28 -18.78
N ALA A 141 -10.13 -6.00 -19.55
CA ALA A 141 -11.28 -6.74 -19.04
C ALA A 141 -10.89 -7.78 -17.98
N ALA A 142 -9.86 -8.60 -18.25
CA ALA A 142 -9.39 -9.61 -17.30
C ALA A 142 -8.91 -9.00 -15.98
N LEU A 143 -8.05 -7.98 -16.03
CA LEU A 143 -7.55 -7.34 -14.81
C LEU A 143 -8.69 -6.65 -14.04
N THR A 144 -9.63 -6.02 -14.74
CA THR A 144 -10.76 -5.31 -14.10
C THR A 144 -11.72 -6.28 -13.41
N LEU A 145 -12.07 -7.41 -14.06
CA LEU A 145 -12.86 -8.47 -13.43
C LEU A 145 -12.13 -9.03 -12.20
N LEU A 146 -10.82 -9.30 -12.31
CA LEU A 146 -10.07 -9.75 -11.14
C LEU A 146 -10.06 -8.69 -10.03
N MET A 147 -9.79 -7.42 -10.33
CA MET A 147 -9.81 -6.37 -9.29
C MET A 147 -11.16 -6.25 -8.59
N LYS A 148 -12.27 -6.46 -9.32
CA LYS A 148 -13.63 -6.46 -8.76
C LYS A 148 -13.89 -7.67 -7.86
N HIS A 149 -13.47 -8.86 -8.29
CA HIS A 149 -13.94 -10.13 -7.72
C HIS A 149 -12.90 -10.91 -6.92
N VAL A 150 -11.61 -10.58 -6.98
CA VAL A 150 -10.53 -11.41 -6.39
C VAL A 150 -10.69 -11.62 -4.87
N ARG A 151 -11.39 -10.71 -4.18
CA ARG A 151 -11.70 -10.80 -2.75
C ARG A 151 -13.04 -11.48 -2.43
N GLN A 152 -13.80 -11.87 -3.44
CA GLN A 152 -15.05 -12.61 -3.25
C GLN A 152 -14.74 -14.06 -2.84
N ARG A 153 -15.67 -14.66 -2.08
CA ARG A 153 -15.45 -15.98 -1.46
C ARG A 153 -15.30 -17.10 -2.48
N ASP A 154 -15.96 -17.00 -3.63
CA ASP A 154 -15.93 -18.04 -4.65
C ASP A 154 -15.52 -17.49 -6.03
N MET A 155 -14.27 -17.72 -6.40
CA MET A 155 -13.74 -17.34 -7.71
C MET A 155 -14.30 -18.21 -8.84
N MET A 156 -14.88 -19.38 -8.53
CA MET A 156 -15.44 -20.27 -9.56
C MET A 156 -16.60 -19.63 -10.32
N GLU A 157 -17.35 -18.73 -9.69
CA GLU A 157 -18.43 -17.98 -10.35
C GLU A 157 -17.89 -17.10 -11.50
N LEU A 158 -16.64 -16.65 -11.41
CA LEU A 158 -16.01 -15.82 -12.43
C LEU A 158 -15.42 -16.64 -13.59
N LEU A 159 -15.36 -17.96 -13.47
CA LEU A 159 -14.56 -18.82 -14.35
C LEU A 159 -14.92 -18.65 -15.83
N ASP A 160 -16.21 -18.66 -16.17
CA ASP A 160 -16.66 -18.54 -17.56
C ASP A 160 -16.36 -17.14 -18.12
N ARG A 161 -16.65 -16.08 -17.35
CA ARG A 161 -16.38 -14.68 -17.74
C ARG A 161 -14.88 -14.41 -17.89
N LEU A 162 -14.08 -14.90 -16.95
CA LEU A 162 -12.63 -14.73 -16.95
C LEU A 162 -12.01 -15.46 -18.14
N SER A 163 -12.44 -16.69 -18.41
CA SER A 163 -11.94 -17.44 -19.56
C SER A 163 -12.23 -16.73 -20.87
N LEU A 164 -13.43 -16.16 -21.05
CA LEU A 164 -13.81 -15.39 -22.23
C LEU A 164 -12.85 -14.22 -22.52
N VAL A 165 -12.51 -13.45 -21.48
CA VAL A 165 -11.65 -12.26 -21.63
C VAL A 165 -10.17 -12.60 -21.68
N MET A 166 -9.77 -13.75 -21.14
CA MET A 166 -8.38 -14.20 -21.14
C MET A 166 -7.96 -14.86 -22.46
N VAL A 167 -8.88 -15.22 -23.35
CA VAL A 167 -8.54 -15.88 -24.63
C VAL A 167 -7.48 -15.13 -25.44
N LYS A 168 -7.57 -13.80 -25.47
CA LYS A 168 -6.71 -12.91 -26.28
C LYS A 168 -5.55 -12.29 -25.50
N VAL A 169 -5.34 -12.74 -24.26
CA VAL A 169 -4.31 -12.20 -23.36
C VAL A 169 -2.99 -12.88 -23.70
N SER A 170 -1.89 -12.13 -23.68
CA SER A 170 -0.58 -12.74 -23.90
C SER A 170 -0.14 -13.55 -22.69
N ASP A 171 0.73 -14.51 -22.94
CA ASP A 171 1.40 -15.29 -21.92
C ASP A 171 2.06 -14.48 -20.80
N GLU A 172 2.64 -13.32 -21.11
CA GLU A 172 3.23 -12.41 -20.13
C GLU A 172 2.16 -11.75 -19.26
N GLN A 173 1.06 -11.34 -19.89
CA GLN A 173 -0.06 -10.76 -19.17
C GLN A 173 -0.76 -11.79 -18.29
N VAL A 174 -0.89 -13.04 -18.72
CA VAL A 174 -1.43 -14.13 -17.88
C VAL A 174 -0.58 -14.27 -16.61
N ARG A 175 0.75 -14.26 -16.71
CA ARG A 175 1.62 -14.29 -15.53
C ARG A 175 1.31 -13.15 -14.55
N VAL A 176 1.13 -11.93 -15.05
CA VAL A 176 0.77 -10.77 -14.23
C VAL A 176 -0.60 -10.96 -13.56
N LEU A 177 -1.61 -11.42 -14.30
CA LEU A 177 -2.96 -11.66 -13.78
C LEU A 177 -2.97 -12.74 -12.70
N ILE A 178 -2.25 -13.83 -12.90
CA ILE A 178 -2.13 -14.89 -11.90
C ILE A 178 -1.35 -14.42 -10.67
N HIS A 179 -0.26 -13.68 -10.86
CA HIS A 179 0.47 -13.09 -9.74
C HIS A 179 -0.42 -12.15 -8.92
N TYR A 180 -1.27 -11.36 -9.58
CA TYR A 180 -2.27 -10.55 -8.90
C TYR A 180 -3.26 -11.41 -8.12
N MET A 181 -3.85 -12.43 -8.76
CA MET A 181 -4.79 -13.36 -8.13
C MET A 181 -4.24 -14.00 -6.85
N VAL A 182 -3.03 -14.55 -6.91
CA VAL A 182 -2.42 -15.27 -5.77
C VAL A 182 -2.07 -14.33 -4.61
N ASN A 183 -1.75 -13.07 -4.88
CA ASN A 183 -1.38 -12.11 -3.84
C ASN A 183 -2.56 -11.30 -3.30
N ALA A 184 -3.57 -11.03 -4.12
CA ALA A 184 -4.73 -10.22 -3.75
C ALA A 184 -5.95 -11.05 -3.38
N GLY A 185 -5.98 -12.34 -3.75
CA GLY A 185 -7.11 -13.24 -3.52
C GLY A 185 -6.88 -14.22 -2.38
N ASP A 186 -7.88 -14.32 -1.52
CA ASP A 186 -7.89 -15.27 -0.41
C ASP A 186 -8.38 -16.67 -0.83
N SER A 187 -9.01 -16.78 -2.00
CA SER A 187 -9.80 -17.95 -2.45
C SER A 187 -9.27 -18.62 -3.72
N VAL A 188 -8.08 -18.24 -4.21
CA VAL A 188 -7.51 -18.86 -5.42
C VAL A 188 -6.95 -20.24 -5.10
N SER A 189 -7.60 -21.27 -5.63
CA SER A 189 -7.24 -22.67 -5.37
C SER A 189 -6.59 -23.34 -6.58
N PRO A 190 -5.83 -24.45 -6.37
CA PRO A 190 -5.34 -25.27 -7.47
C PRO A 190 -6.46 -25.79 -8.39
N GLU A 191 -7.66 -26.03 -7.86
CA GLU A 191 -8.83 -26.47 -8.62
C GLU A 191 -9.32 -25.38 -9.57
N PHE A 192 -9.38 -24.11 -9.11
CA PHE A 192 -9.71 -22.98 -9.97
C PHE A 192 -8.72 -22.86 -11.13
N MET A 193 -7.42 -23.01 -10.84
CA MET A 193 -6.37 -22.90 -11.86
C MET A 193 -6.46 -24.02 -12.91
N ARG A 194 -6.77 -25.25 -12.47
CA ARG A 194 -7.05 -26.39 -13.37
C ARG A 194 -8.28 -26.14 -14.25
N ALA A 195 -9.38 -25.71 -13.64
CA ALA A 195 -10.62 -25.44 -14.37
C ALA A 195 -10.49 -24.27 -15.36
N LEU A 196 -9.60 -23.30 -15.06
CA LEU A 196 -9.24 -22.22 -15.97
C LEU A 196 -8.35 -22.72 -17.12
N ALA A 197 -7.40 -23.63 -16.85
CA ALA A 197 -6.55 -24.26 -17.86
C ALA A 197 -7.38 -25.03 -18.89
N GLU A 198 -8.39 -25.79 -18.44
CA GLU A 198 -9.31 -26.53 -19.31
C GLU A 198 -10.05 -25.63 -20.32
N ARG A 199 -10.35 -24.38 -19.92
CA ARG A 199 -11.02 -23.38 -20.79
C ARG A 199 -10.05 -22.56 -21.64
N LEU A 200 -8.76 -22.60 -21.33
CA LEU A 200 -7.71 -21.80 -21.96
C LEU A 200 -6.56 -22.69 -22.42
N PRO A 201 -6.77 -23.57 -23.44
CA PRO A 201 -5.76 -24.52 -23.89
C PRO A 201 -4.44 -23.86 -24.32
N GLN A 202 -4.50 -22.61 -24.82
CA GLN A 202 -3.31 -21.83 -25.19
C GLN A 202 -2.44 -21.41 -23.99
N HIS A 203 -2.95 -21.51 -22.77
CA HIS A 203 -2.22 -21.20 -21.53
C HIS A 203 -2.15 -22.40 -20.57
N GLU A 204 -2.54 -23.59 -21.03
CA GLU A 204 -2.70 -24.81 -20.22
C GLU A 204 -1.45 -25.13 -19.41
N ASP A 205 -0.31 -25.33 -20.08
CA ASP A 205 0.97 -25.70 -19.44
C ASP A 205 1.32 -24.77 -18.27
N LYS A 206 1.08 -23.47 -18.42
CA LYS A 206 1.42 -22.47 -17.41
C LYS A 206 0.44 -22.46 -16.26
N LEU A 207 -0.85 -22.52 -16.56
CA LEU A 207 -1.89 -22.57 -15.53
C LEU A 207 -1.76 -23.86 -14.71
N MET A 208 -1.45 -24.98 -15.35
CA MET A 208 -1.16 -26.26 -14.70
C MET A 208 0.09 -26.20 -13.83
N THR A 209 1.21 -25.67 -14.35
CA THR A 209 2.44 -25.47 -13.55
C THR A 209 2.17 -24.63 -12.29
N ILE A 210 1.32 -23.61 -12.39
CA ILE A 210 0.97 -22.77 -11.25
C ILE A 210 0.04 -23.50 -10.28
N ALA A 211 -0.92 -24.28 -10.77
CA ALA A 211 -1.77 -25.13 -9.95
C ALA A 211 -0.94 -26.10 -9.10
N GLU A 212 0.01 -26.81 -9.72
CA GLU A 212 0.94 -27.72 -9.06
C GLU A 212 1.79 -26.99 -8.00
N ARG A 213 2.29 -25.80 -8.32
CA ARG A 213 3.06 -24.99 -7.36
C ARG A 213 2.23 -24.55 -6.16
N LEU A 214 0.96 -24.20 -6.36
CA LEU A 214 0.04 -23.83 -5.28
C LEU A 214 -0.24 -25.04 -4.38
N GLU A 215 -0.47 -26.21 -4.96
CA GLU A 215 -0.69 -27.47 -4.24
C GLU A 215 0.55 -27.85 -3.41
N GLN A 216 1.73 -27.83 -4.02
CA GLN A 216 3.00 -28.12 -3.35
C GLN A 216 3.26 -27.16 -2.18
N LYS A 217 3.03 -25.85 -2.37
CA LYS A 217 3.15 -24.85 -1.30
C LYS A 217 2.13 -25.09 -0.18
N GLY A 218 0.93 -25.56 -0.52
CA GLY A 218 -0.09 -25.97 0.45
C GLY A 218 0.37 -27.16 1.29
N ILE A 219 0.92 -28.19 0.64
CA ILE A 219 1.47 -29.39 1.31
C ILE A 219 2.62 -29.00 2.24
N GLU A 220 3.59 -28.22 1.77
CA GLU A 220 4.74 -27.77 2.57
C GLU A 220 4.29 -27.01 3.82
N LYS A 221 3.34 -26.07 3.67
CA LYS A 221 2.74 -25.38 4.81
C LYS A 221 2.02 -26.34 5.76
N GLY A 222 1.29 -27.31 5.22
CA GLY A 222 0.59 -28.34 5.98
C GLY A 222 1.54 -29.19 6.82
N ILE A 223 2.67 -29.62 6.25
CA ILE A 223 3.72 -30.36 6.96
C ILE A 223 4.29 -29.53 8.11
N VAL A 224 4.70 -28.28 7.84
CA VAL A 224 5.26 -27.40 8.88
C VAL A 224 4.27 -27.16 10.02
N ILE A 225 2.99 -26.90 9.70
CA ILE A 225 1.94 -26.75 10.72
C ILE A 225 1.75 -28.06 11.50
N GLY A 226 1.78 -29.21 10.82
CA GLY A 226 1.66 -30.53 11.42
C GLY A 226 2.82 -30.83 12.38
N GLU A 227 4.05 -30.56 11.97
CA GLU A 227 5.26 -30.73 12.78
C GLU A 227 5.24 -29.83 14.00
N ASN A 228 4.90 -28.55 13.84
CA ASN A 228 4.81 -27.61 14.97
C ASN A 228 3.74 -28.05 15.98
N ARG A 229 2.53 -28.39 15.51
CA ARG A 229 1.47 -28.92 16.39
C ARG A 229 1.85 -30.23 17.04
N GLY A 230 2.58 -31.09 16.32
CA GLY A 230 3.11 -32.35 16.83
C GLY A 230 4.12 -32.14 17.95
N MET A 231 5.08 -31.23 17.74
CA MET A 231 6.10 -30.86 18.72
C MET A 231 5.49 -30.21 19.97
N GLU A 232 4.56 -29.27 19.82
CA GLU A 232 3.84 -28.66 20.94
C GLU A 232 3.10 -29.71 21.78
N LYS A 233 2.36 -30.61 21.13
CA LYS A 233 1.68 -31.72 21.81
C LYS A 233 2.66 -32.66 22.51
N TRP A 234 3.76 -33.02 21.84
CA TRP A 234 4.77 -33.92 22.38
C TRP A 234 5.47 -33.33 23.60
N LEU A 235 5.82 -32.03 23.55
CA LEU A 235 6.43 -31.30 24.65
C LEU A 235 5.47 -31.21 25.84
N SER A 236 4.21 -30.81 25.60
CA SER A 236 3.18 -30.71 26.63
C SER A 236 2.93 -32.06 27.32
N GLU A 237 2.79 -33.14 26.55
CA GLU A 237 2.60 -34.50 27.07
C GLU A 237 3.87 -35.00 27.81
N GLY A 238 5.06 -34.64 27.33
CA GLY A 238 6.33 -34.96 27.96
C GLY A 238 6.49 -34.30 29.33
N GLU A 239 6.23 -32.99 29.41
CA GLU A 239 6.20 -32.24 30.68
C GLU A 239 5.15 -32.81 31.63
N ARG A 240 3.96 -33.13 31.10
CA ARG A 240 2.88 -33.75 31.89
C ARG A 240 3.32 -35.08 32.49
N LYS A 241 3.92 -35.98 31.69
CA LYS A 241 4.44 -37.28 32.15
C LYS A 241 5.58 -37.14 33.15
N ALA A 242 6.51 -36.21 32.92
CA ALA A 242 7.61 -35.93 33.85
C ALA A 242 7.06 -35.45 35.20
N THR A 243 6.08 -34.53 35.17
CA THR A 243 5.41 -34.02 36.37
C THR A 243 4.72 -35.15 37.15
N LEU A 244 3.99 -36.04 36.47
CA LEU A 244 3.37 -37.22 37.12
C LEU A 244 4.42 -38.16 37.74
N LYS A 245 5.56 -38.37 37.07
CA LYS A 245 6.66 -39.22 37.59
C LYS A 245 7.30 -38.60 38.85
N ILE A 246 7.50 -37.29 38.86
CA ILE A 246 8.00 -36.55 40.03
C ILE A 246 6.99 -36.64 41.18
N ALA A 247 5.70 -36.40 40.91
CA ALA A 247 4.65 -36.52 41.91
C ALA A 247 4.56 -37.93 42.52
N ARG A 248 4.70 -38.99 41.72
CA ARG A 248 4.85 -40.38 42.22
C ARG A 248 5.98 -40.52 43.23
N THR A 249 7.14 -39.98 42.88
CA THR A 249 8.34 -40.07 43.72
C THR A 249 8.14 -39.30 45.02
N MET A 250 7.51 -38.13 44.98
CA MET A 250 7.17 -37.34 46.17
C MET A 250 6.21 -38.09 47.11
N LEU A 251 5.17 -38.74 46.55
CA LEU A 251 4.25 -39.58 47.33
C LEU A 251 4.98 -40.75 48.02
N GLN A 252 5.88 -41.44 47.30
CA GLN A 252 6.67 -42.54 47.86
C GLN A 252 7.61 -42.09 48.99
N ASN A 253 8.05 -40.83 48.98
CA ASN A 253 8.88 -40.24 50.03
C ASN A 253 8.06 -39.59 51.16
N GLY A 254 6.73 -39.75 51.17
CA GLY A 254 5.87 -39.35 52.27
C GLY A 254 5.41 -37.89 52.28
N LEU A 255 5.52 -37.16 51.17
CA LEU A 255 4.92 -35.83 51.05
C LEU A 255 3.39 -35.92 50.98
N ASP A 256 2.68 -34.99 51.62
CA ASP A 256 1.22 -34.93 51.57
C ASP A 256 0.69 -34.40 50.24
N HIS A 257 -0.57 -34.73 49.93
CA HIS A 257 -1.20 -34.40 48.65
C HIS A 257 -1.30 -32.89 48.40
N ASN A 258 -1.57 -32.07 49.43
CA ASN A 258 -1.71 -30.63 49.26
C ASN A 258 -0.37 -29.98 48.89
N THR A 259 0.72 -30.43 49.52
CA THR A 259 2.07 -29.96 49.19
C THR A 259 2.44 -30.33 47.75
N ILE A 260 2.16 -31.57 47.31
CA ILE A 260 2.47 -32.01 45.95
C ILE A 260 1.66 -31.23 44.90
N MET A 261 0.35 -31.03 45.11
CA MET A 261 -0.48 -30.20 44.23
C MET A 261 0.10 -28.80 44.07
N LYS A 262 0.51 -28.18 45.18
CA LYS A 262 1.06 -26.82 45.18
C LYS A 262 2.40 -26.70 44.46
N MET A 263 3.24 -27.75 44.52
CA MET A 263 4.56 -27.76 43.87
C MET A 263 4.52 -28.16 42.40
N THR A 264 3.56 -28.99 41.99
CA THR A 264 3.51 -29.59 40.64
C THR A 264 2.42 -29.01 39.76
N GLY A 265 1.47 -28.26 40.33
CA GLY A 265 0.30 -27.73 39.62
C GLY A 265 -0.73 -28.78 39.23
N LEU A 266 -0.58 -30.03 39.68
CA LEU A 266 -1.52 -31.12 39.43
C LEU A 266 -2.83 -30.91 40.17
N THR A 267 -3.94 -31.33 39.55
CA THR A 267 -5.24 -31.36 40.21
C THR A 267 -5.37 -32.58 41.13
N ALA A 268 -6.35 -32.54 42.04
CA ALA A 268 -6.62 -33.66 42.95
C ALA A 268 -7.02 -34.93 42.20
N GLU A 269 -7.77 -34.80 41.09
CA GLU A 269 -8.17 -35.94 40.24
C GLU A 269 -6.96 -36.58 39.56
N GLU A 270 -6.04 -35.76 39.07
CA GLU A 270 -4.82 -36.22 38.40
C GLU A 270 -3.88 -36.94 39.36
N LEU A 271 -3.81 -36.50 40.62
CA LEU A 271 -3.08 -37.18 41.70
C LEU A 271 -3.77 -38.47 42.14
N ALA A 272 -5.11 -38.52 42.19
CA ALA A 272 -5.85 -39.73 42.56
C ALA A 272 -5.64 -40.88 41.56
N GLN A 273 -5.35 -40.57 40.30
CA GLN A 273 -5.02 -41.56 39.26
C GLN A 273 -3.60 -42.13 39.41
N ILE A 274 -2.73 -41.46 40.16
CA ILE A 274 -1.42 -41.98 40.54
C ILE A 274 -1.62 -43.03 41.64
N ARG A 275 -2.00 -44.25 41.25
CA ARG A 275 -2.06 -45.38 42.17
C ARG A 275 -0.66 -45.85 42.58
N HIS A 276 -0.56 -46.18 43.89
CA HIS A 276 0.60 -46.73 44.60
C HIS A 276 1.23 -47.93 43.90
#